data_AF-A0A929Y6Y0-F1
#
_entry.id   AF-A0A929Y6Y0-F1
#
_cell.length_a   1.000
_cell.length_b   1.000
_cell.length_c   1.000
_cell.angle_alpha   90.00
_cell.angle_beta   90.00
_cell.angle_gamma   90.00
#
_symmetry.space_group_name_H-M   'P 1'
#
loop_
_entity.id
_entity.type
_entity.pdbx_description
1 polymer ?
#
loop_
_entity_poly.entity_id
_entity_poly.type
_entity_poly.pdbx_seq_one_letter_code
_entity_poly.pdbx_strand_id
1 'polypeptide(L)' 'SWKRGDEPYYPMNDEKNNALFARYMERAKRMPDVMFGGRLGAYRYFNMDQVIRTALDAAKK' A
#
# COMPACT_ATOMS: atom_id res chain seq x y z
N SER A 1 -9.64 9.75 15.11
CA SER A 1 -8.90 10.17 13.91
C SER A 1 -7.42 9.93 14.13
N TRP A 2 -6.69 9.46 13.11
CA TRP A 2 -5.23 9.22 13.15
C TRP A 2 -4.46 10.53 13.42
N LYS A 3 -3.33 10.44 14.13
CA LYS A 3 -2.41 11.55 14.38
C LYS A 3 -0.98 11.20 13.99
N ARG A 4 -0.18 12.23 13.70
CA ARG A 4 1.23 12.07 13.35
C ARG A 4 1.99 11.42 14.54
N GLY A 5 2.55 10.25 14.30
CA GLY A 5 3.21 9.43 15.33
C GLY A 5 2.46 8.14 15.67
N ASP A 6 1.17 8.05 15.31
CA ASP A 6 0.41 6.82 15.47
C ASP A 6 0.78 5.82 14.37
N GLU A 7 0.89 4.55 14.75
CA GLU A 7 1.05 3.48 13.78
C GLU A 7 -0.19 3.40 12.86
N PRO A 8 -0.01 3.44 11.53
CA PRO A 8 -1.14 3.46 10.61
C PRO A 8 -1.76 2.07 10.52
N TYR A 9 -2.88 1.85 11.24
CA TYR A 9 -3.58 0.58 11.19
C TYR A 9 -4.45 0.43 9.94
N TYR A 10 -5.31 1.38 9.58
CA TYR A 10 -6.28 1.24 8.47
C TYR A 10 -6.15 2.38 7.44
N PRO A 11 -6.24 2.09 6.13
CA PRO A 11 -6.31 3.15 5.12
C PRO A 11 -7.63 3.92 5.25
N MET A 12 -7.55 5.24 5.15
CA MET A 12 -8.73 6.11 5.05
C MET A 12 -9.01 6.37 3.57
N ASN A 13 -10.04 5.72 3.05
CA ASN A 13 -10.41 5.78 1.63
C ASN A 13 -11.31 6.99 1.37
N ASP A 14 -10.71 8.18 1.35
CA ASP A 14 -11.35 9.42 0.92
C ASP A 14 -10.65 10.01 -0.31
N GLU A 15 -11.28 10.99 -0.96
CA GLU A 15 -10.75 11.59 -2.20
C GLU A 15 -9.34 12.17 -2.02
N LYS A 16 -9.10 12.86 -0.88
CA LYS A 16 -7.81 13.48 -0.59
C LYS A 16 -6.70 12.44 -0.47
N ASN A 17 -6.95 11.38 0.29
CA ASN A 17 -5.99 10.31 0.53
C ASN A 17 -5.78 9.46 -0.72
N ASN A 18 -6.82 9.21 -1.50
CA ASN A 18 -6.73 8.49 -2.77
C ASN A 18 -5.92 9.28 -3.81
N ALA A 19 -6.13 10.59 -3.92
CA ALA A 19 -5.33 11.46 -4.79
C ALA A 19 -3.85 11.50 -4.36
N LEU A 20 -3.58 11.54 -3.06
CA LEU A 20 -2.22 11.46 -2.54
C LEU A 20 -1.57 10.10 -2.85
N PHE A 21 -2.30 9.00 -2.65
CA PHE A 21 -1.82 7.66 -2.98
C PHE A 21 -1.50 7.53 -4.47
N ALA A 22 -2.33 8.07 -5.36
CA ALA A 22 -2.07 8.07 -6.80
C ALA A 22 -0.73 8.76 -7.15
N ARG A 23 -0.38 9.87 -6.49
CA ARG A 23 0.91 10.54 -6.68
C ARG A 23 2.09 9.67 -6.21
N TYR A 24 1.93 8.93 -5.11
CA TYR A 24 2.94 7.97 -4.66
C TYR A 24 3.07 6.78 -5.60
N MET A 25 1.97 6.29 -6.16
CA MET A 25 1.99 5.23 -7.18
C MET A 25 2.77 5.66 -8.42
N GLU A 26 2.60 6.88 -8.90
CA GLU A 26 3.39 7.40 -10.03
C GLU A 26 4.89 7.50 -9.71
N ARG A 27 5.25 7.79 -8.45
CA ARG A 27 6.65 7.77 -8.02
C ARG A 27 7.19 6.33 -7.91
N ALA A 28 6.41 5.41 -7.35
CA ALA A 28 6.76 4.01 -7.20
C ALA A 28 7.05 3.35 -8.55
N LYS A 29 6.28 3.67 -9.60
CA LYS A 29 6.51 3.20 -10.98
C LYS A 29 7.89 3.56 -11.55
N ARG A 30 8.56 4.58 -11.00
CA ARG A 30 9.89 5.03 -11.44
C ARG A 30 11.04 4.34 -10.68
N MET A 31 10.73 3.40 -9.80
CA MET A 31 11.69 2.69 -8.96
C MET A 31 11.76 1.21 -9.40
N PRO A 32 12.50 0.87 -10.47
CA PRO A 32 12.46 -0.46 -11.08
C PRO A 32 12.95 -1.57 -10.14
N ASP A 33 13.83 -1.25 -9.20
CA ASP A 33 14.43 -2.22 -8.28
C ASP A 33 13.68 -2.31 -6.93
N VAL A 34 12.50 -1.66 -6.81
CA VAL A 34 11.72 -1.63 -5.58
C VAL A 34 10.28 -2.08 -5.83
N MET A 35 9.87 -3.13 -5.14
CA MET A 35 8.50 -3.62 -5.17
C MET A 35 7.74 -3.16 -3.92
N PHE A 36 6.69 -2.37 -4.12
CA PHE A 36 5.79 -1.93 -3.05
C PHE A 36 4.63 -2.91 -2.92
N GLY A 37 4.46 -3.50 -1.74
CA GLY A 37 3.45 -4.52 -1.48
C GLY A 37 2.91 -4.49 -0.06
N GLY A 38 1.97 -5.41 0.21
CA GLY A 38 1.29 -5.50 1.49
C GLY A 38 0.32 -4.35 1.77
N ARG A 39 -0.25 -4.34 2.98
CA ARG A 39 -1.32 -3.43 3.39
C ARG A 39 -0.94 -1.95 3.24
N LEU A 40 0.24 -1.60 3.77
CA LEU A 40 0.73 -0.22 3.80
C LEU A 40 1.33 0.20 2.46
N GLY A 41 2.13 -0.67 1.84
CA GLY A 41 2.76 -0.37 0.54
C GLY A 41 1.76 -0.28 -0.61
N ALA A 42 0.65 -1.03 -0.55
CA ALA A 42 -0.41 -0.97 -1.56
C ALA A 42 -1.57 -0.03 -1.18
N TYR A 43 -1.54 0.59 0.00
CA TYR A 43 -2.63 1.40 0.56
C TYR A 43 -4.01 0.72 0.45
N ARG A 44 -4.07 -0.53 0.88
CA ARG A 44 -5.29 -1.37 0.77
C ARG A 44 -5.59 -2.04 2.09
N TYR A 45 -6.87 -2.26 2.33
CA TYR A 45 -7.30 -3.15 3.39
C TYR A 45 -7.03 -4.58 2.95
N PHE A 46 -6.18 -5.30 3.68
CA PHE A 46 -5.94 -6.73 3.47
C PHE A 46 -6.16 -7.50 4.76
N ASN A 47 -6.84 -8.64 4.64
CA ASN A 47 -6.76 -9.73 5.61
C ASN A 47 -5.45 -10.50 5.46
N MET A 48 -5.11 -11.35 6.44
CA MET A 48 -3.86 -12.09 6.47
C MET A 48 -3.67 -13.02 5.26
N ASP A 49 -4.72 -13.73 4.86
CA ASP A 49 -4.73 -14.62 3.69
C ASP A 49 -4.45 -13.85 2.39
N GLN A 50 -5.05 -12.67 2.24
CA GLN A 50 -4.89 -11.82 1.06
C GLN A 50 -3.45 -11.32 0.93
N VAL A 51 -2.85 -10.84 2.03
CA VAL A 51 -1.45 -10.35 1.98
C VAL A 51 -0.47 -11.49 1.72
N ILE A 52 -0.67 -12.66 2.34
CA ILE A 52 0.16 -13.86 2.08
C ILE A 52 0.05 -14.25 0.60
N ARG A 53 -1.17 -14.31 0.05
CA ARG A 53 -1.36 -14.65 -1.36
C ARG A 53 -0.66 -13.66 -2.29
N THR A 54 -0.82 -12.36 -2.04
CA THR A 54 -0.19 -11.33 -2.88
C THR A 54 1.33 -11.40 -2.85
N ALA A 55 1.93 -11.72 -1.71
CA ALA A 55 3.38 -11.90 -1.58
C ALA A 55 3.87 -13.12 -2.35
N LEU A 56 3.16 -14.25 -2.27
CA LEU A 56 3.49 -15.46 -3.02
C LEU A 56 3.36 -15.26 -4.54
N ASP A 57 2.33 -14.55 -5.00
CA ASP A 57 2.16 -14.24 -6.42
C ASP A 57 3.23 -13.26 -6.92
N ALA A 58 3.68 -12.34 -6.06
CA ALA A 58 4.75 -11.41 -6.39
C ALA A 58 6.12 -12.09 -6.51
N ALA A 59 6.44 -13.05 -5.64
CA ALA A 59 7.71 -13.79 -5.67
C ALA A 59 7.84 -14.76 -6.86
N LYS A 60 6.72 -15.08 -7.53
CA LYS A 60 6.71 -15.93 -8.74
C LYS A 60 6.93 -15.16 -10.04
N LYS A 61 6.82 -13.83 -10.00
CA LYS A 61 7.08 -12.96 -11.15
C LYS A 61 8.57 -12.72 -11.29
#